data_AF-A0A085JEB8-F1
#
_entry.id   AF-A0A085JEB8-F1
#
_cell.length_a   1.000
_cell.length_b   1.000
_cell.length_c   1.000
_cell.angle_alpha   90.00
_cell.angle_beta   90.00
_cell.angle_gamma   90.00
#
_symmetry.space_group_name_H-M   'P 1'
#
loop_
_entity.id
_entity.type
_entity.pdbx_description
1 polymer ?
#
loop_
_entity_poly.entity_id
_entity_poly.type
_entity_poly.pdbx_seq_one_letter_code
_entity_poly.pdbx_strand_id
1 'polypeptide(L)' 'MKRSSLFYARYREKQQTSAIYERSRFIREEQHWYYIDGVHLQAGRNDPCPCGSGKKFKKCCGL' A
#
# COMPACT_ATOMS: atom_id res chain seq x y z
N MET A 1 -14.93 6.76 -14.92
CA MET A 1 -13.63 6.12 -15.28
C MET A 1 -13.09 5.39 -14.06
N LYS A 2 -12.66 4.12 -14.17
CA LYS A 2 -12.06 3.39 -13.04
C LYS A 2 -10.54 3.38 -13.15
N ARG A 3 -9.83 3.53 -12.01
CA ARG A 3 -8.37 3.40 -11.91
C ARG A 3 -8.00 2.54 -10.70
N SER A 4 -6.84 1.93 -10.76
CA SER A 4 -6.25 1.20 -9.65
C SER A 4 -4.83 1.70 -9.38
N SER A 5 -4.47 1.81 -8.11
CA SER A 5 -3.13 2.19 -7.67
C SER A 5 -2.67 1.22 -6.58
N LEU A 6 -1.39 0.83 -6.64
CA LEU A 6 -0.73 0.21 -5.50
C LEU A 6 -0.42 1.31 -4.48
N PHE A 7 -0.72 1.03 -3.22
CA PHE A 7 -0.52 1.96 -2.13
C PHE A 7 0.25 1.29 -0.99
N TYR A 8 1.23 2.01 -0.45
CA TYR A 8 1.97 1.62 0.73
C TYR A 8 2.05 2.82 1.69
N ALA A 9 1.36 2.74 2.82
CA ALA A 9 1.43 3.75 3.87
C ALA A 9 1.90 3.14 5.18
N ARG A 10 2.84 3.82 5.83
CA ARG A 10 3.26 3.50 7.20
C ARG A 10 2.48 4.37 8.17
N TYR A 11 2.04 3.78 9.25
CA TYR A 11 1.37 4.48 10.33
C TYR A 11 1.87 3.98 11.69
N ARG A 12 1.64 4.80 12.71
CA ARG A 12 1.99 4.47 14.10
C ARG A 12 0.73 4.51 14.94
N GLU A 13 0.44 3.41 15.63
CA GLU A 13 -0.70 3.28 16.53
C GLU A 13 -0.25 2.61 17.83
N LYS A 14 -0.59 3.19 18.99
CA LYS A 14 -0.25 2.63 20.32
C LYS A 14 1.20 2.15 20.45
N GLN A 15 2.14 2.97 19.97
CA GLN A 15 3.59 2.71 19.90
C GLN A 15 4.02 1.58 18.94
N GLN A 16 3.10 0.87 18.31
CA GLN A 16 3.39 -0.09 17.25
C GLN A 16 3.45 0.62 15.89
N THR A 17 4.44 0.27 15.08
CA THR A 17 4.51 0.71 13.68
C THR A 17 3.89 -0.39 12.82
N SER A 18 2.98 -0.01 11.93
CA SER A 18 2.35 -0.92 10.99
C SER A 18 2.29 -0.27 9.60
N ALA A 19 1.84 -1.02 8.60
CA ALA A 19 1.68 -0.53 7.25
C ALA A 19 0.43 -1.06 6.57
N ILE A 20 -0.21 -0.21 5.78
CA ILE A 20 -1.21 -0.60 4.80
C ILE A 20 -0.48 -0.82 3.49
N TYR A 21 -0.47 -2.07 3.02
CA TYR A 21 -0.02 -2.43 1.67
C TYR A 21 -1.22 -2.99 0.91
N GLU A 22 -1.73 -2.26 -0.07
CA GLU A 22 -2.93 -2.68 -0.78
C GLU A 22 -2.94 -2.22 -2.24
N ARG A 23 -3.86 -2.81 -3.00
CA ARG A 23 -4.27 -2.28 -4.30
C ARG A 23 -5.62 -1.59 -4.14
N SER A 24 -5.62 -0.26 -4.16
CA SER A 24 -6.82 0.56 -4.03
C SER A 24 -7.48 0.77 -5.41
N ARG A 25 -8.80 0.86 -5.44
CA ARG A 25 -9.61 1.17 -6.64
C ARG A 25 -10.37 2.47 -6.44
N PHE A 26 -10.40 3.27 -7.49
CA PHE A 26 -11.06 4.58 -7.51
C PHE A 26 -11.96 4.72 -8.71
N ILE A 27 -13.09 5.41 -8.54
CA ILE A 27 -13.96 5.86 -9.62
C ILE A 27 -13.90 7.38 -9.73
N ARG A 28 -13.88 7.87 -10.97
CA ARG A 28 -14.02 9.30 -11.26
C ARG A 28 -15.44 9.61 -11.70
N GLU A 29 -16.13 10.47 -10.96
CA GLU A 29 -17.46 11.03 -11.21
C GLU A 29 -17.42 12.54 -11.04
N GLU A 30 -18.07 13.28 -11.95
CA GLU A 30 -18.11 14.76 -11.89
C GLU A 30 -16.75 15.42 -11.62
N GLN A 31 -15.68 14.89 -12.22
CA GLN A 31 -14.28 15.34 -12.04
C GLN A 31 -13.66 15.09 -10.65
N HIS A 32 -14.39 14.46 -9.73
CA HIS A 32 -13.93 14.06 -8.41
C HIS A 32 -13.55 12.57 -8.40
N TRP A 33 -12.55 12.22 -7.58
CA TRP A 33 -12.10 10.85 -7.39
C TRP A 33 -12.62 10.31 -6.06
N TYR A 34 -13.30 9.18 -6.13
CA TYR A 34 -13.85 8.48 -4.98
C TYR A 34 -13.15 7.14 -4.80
N TYR A 35 -12.71 6.87 -3.57
CA TYR A 35 -12.27 5.54 -3.17
C TYR A 35 -13.47 4.59 -3.17
N ILE A 36 -13.29 3.40 -3.74
CA ILE A 36 -14.32 2.36 -3.75
C ILE A 36 -13.97 1.32 -2.70
N ASP A 37 -12.81 0.68 -2.87
CA ASP A 37 -12.28 -0.37 -2.00
C ASP A 37 -10.79 -0.61 -2.25
N GLY A 38 -10.23 -1.51 -1.45
CA GLY A 38 -8.84 -1.90 -1.46
C GLY A 38 -8.70 -3.37 -1.07
N VAL A 39 -7.75 -4.06 -1.71
CA VAL A 39 -7.38 -5.44 -1.36
C VAL A 39 -6.00 -5.43 -0.74
N HIS A 40 -5.90 -5.89 0.50
CA HIS A 40 -4.63 -6.00 1.21
C HIS A 40 -3.71 -7.01 0.52
N LEU A 41 -2.45 -6.65 0.38
CA LEU A 41 -1.42 -7.45 -0.28
C LEU A 41 -0.36 -7.85 0.73
N GLN A 42 0.22 -9.03 0.52
CA GLN A 42 1.38 -9.49 1.27
C GLN A 42 2.61 -9.40 0.39
N ALA A 43 3.69 -8.80 0.92
CA ALA A 43 4.98 -8.81 0.27
C ALA A 43 5.75 -10.07 0.68
N GLY A 44 6.29 -10.80 -0.30
CA GLY A 44 7.19 -11.91 -0.03
C GLY A 44 8.50 -11.41 0.58
N ARG A 45 9.13 -12.21 1.45
CA ARG A 45 10.38 -11.84 2.15
C ARG A 45 11.48 -11.33 1.21
N ASN A 46 11.56 -11.84 -0.02
CA ASN A 46 12.61 -11.50 -0.98
C ASN A 46 12.19 -10.46 -2.02
N ASP A 47 10.93 -10.05 -2.06
CA ASP A 47 10.41 -9.09 -3.04
C ASP A 47 10.97 -7.68 -2.77
N PRO A 48 11.02 -6.79 -3.79
CA PRO A 48 11.27 -5.38 -3.57
C PRO A 48 10.29 -4.80 -2.54
N CYS A 49 10.81 -4.01 -1.60
CA CYS A 49 9.99 -3.47 -0.52
C CYS A 49 8.99 -2.45 -1.08
N PRO A 50 7.67 -2.60 -0.82
CA PRO A 50 6.64 -1.73 -1.37
C PRO A 50 6.72 -0.27 -0.89
N CYS A 51 7.55 0.03 0.11
CA CYS A 51 7.83 1.39 0.54
C CYS A 51 8.70 2.22 -0.42
N GLY A 52 9.18 1.63 -1.52
CA GLY A 52 10.00 2.31 -2.51
C GLY A 52 11.48 2.44 -2.17
N SER A 53 11.97 1.79 -1.10
CA SER A 53 13.37 1.89 -0.65
C SER A 53 14.40 1.20 -1.56
N GLY A 54 13.95 0.41 -2.54
CA GLY A 54 14.81 -0.42 -3.40
C GLY A 54 15.40 -1.66 -2.72
N LYS A 55 15.21 -1.85 -1.41
CA LYS A 55 15.69 -3.02 -0.65
C LYS A 55 14.70 -4.19 -0.76
N LYS A 56 15.17 -5.42 -0.49
CA LYS A 56 14.28 -6.57 -0.26
C LYS A 56 13.40 -6.34 0.97
N PHE A 57 12.16 -6.82 0.96
CA PHE A 57 11.19 -6.61 2.04
C PHE A 57 11.73 -7.03 3.41
N LYS A 58 12.33 -8.23 3.54
CA LYS A 58 12.96 -8.72 4.79
C LYS A 58 14.14 -7.89 5.30
N LYS A 59 14.69 -7.00 4.48
CA LYS A 59 15.81 -6.10 4.82
C LYS A 59 15.34 -4.64 4.97
N CYS A 60 14.02 -4.42 4.98
CA CYS A 60 13.41 -3.11 5.05
C CYS A 60 12.20 -3.12 5.99
N CYS A 61 10.99 -3.22 5.45
CA CYS A 61 9.76 -3.10 6.25
C CYS A 61 9.23 -4.43 6.80
N GLY A 62 9.83 -5.57 6.45
CA GLY A 62 9.48 -6.90 6.96
C GLY A 62 10.33 -7.35 8.16
N LEU A 63 10.76 -6.40 9.01
CA LEU A 63 11.44 -6.67 10.27
C LEU A 63 10.42 -7.05 11.35
#